data_AF-A0A2E8G0N8-F1
#
_entry.id   AF-A0A2E8G0N8-F1
#
_cell.length_a   1.000
_cell.length_b   1.000
_cell.length_c   1.000
_cell.angle_alpha   90.00
_cell.angle_beta   90.00
_cell.angle_gamma   90.00
#
_symmetry.space_group_name_H-M   'P 1'
#
loop_
_entity.id
_entity.type
_entity.pdbx_description
1 polymer ?
#
loop_
_entity_poly.entity_id
_entity_poly.type
_entity_poly.pdbx_seq_one_letter_code
_entity_poly.pdbx_strand_id
1 'polypeptide(L)'
;MAKPDIQPHDSVDTLRTGDLLLFSGRGFTSDVIRVFTRSPWSHIGMVLHLPGQPEPLVLESTTLSESPDVTLGHPIAGVALVPLHRKIRDYPGAVAVRRRHGPKLSERQQRMVARMARRLLHRPYKNYVFCNALDVLTGFTRRPDQRGWFCSELVAELYRRLGWLPLDTRPSTLVPGHFGSRHMRLQHGKLGPVEWLKPELPWRPMRGEADDALTASAAPSSCMPATAHQTVGHETFLPPRSHVAG
;
A
#
# COMPACT_ATOMS: atom_id res chain seq x y z
N MET A 1 29.43 1.49 -13.91
CA MET A 1 28.17 0.71 -13.94
C MET A 1 27.04 1.67 -14.27
N ALA A 2 26.29 1.39 -15.35
CA ALA A 2 25.23 2.27 -15.83
C ALA A 2 24.12 2.44 -14.77
N LYS A 3 23.68 3.69 -14.60
CA LYS A 3 22.49 4.06 -13.82
C LYS A 3 21.30 3.25 -14.37
N PRO A 4 20.44 2.64 -13.54
CA PRO A 4 19.25 1.96 -14.06
C PRO A 4 18.43 2.98 -14.83
N ASP A 5 18.20 2.67 -16.10
CA ASP A 5 17.45 3.49 -17.04
C ASP A 5 16.00 3.55 -16.58
N ILE A 6 15.66 4.60 -15.83
CA ILE A 6 14.28 4.94 -15.48
C ILE A 6 13.63 5.33 -16.81
N GLN A 7 12.80 4.44 -17.36
CA GLN A 7 11.99 4.77 -18.53
C GLN A 7 11.23 6.09 -18.27
N PRO A 8 11.21 7.03 -19.23
CA PRO A 8 10.99 8.44 -18.92
C PRO A 8 9.62 8.73 -18.30
N HIS A 9 9.57 9.83 -17.55
CA HIS A 9 8.36 10.45 -17.00
C HIS A 9 7.20 10.59 -18.00
N ASP A 10 7.48 10.60 -19.31
CA ASP A 10 6.51 10.61 -20.43
C ASP A 10 5.38 9.57 -20.30
N SER A 11 5.67 8.40 -19.72
CA SER A 11 4.64 7.37 -19.53
C SER A 11 3.60 7.75 -18.49
N VAL A 12 3.99 8.51 -17.46
CA VAL A 12 3.12 8.92 -16.35
C VAL A 12 2.24 10.11 -16.76
N ASP A 13 2.79 11.04 -17.52
CA ASP A 13 2.09 12.27 -17.95
C ASP A 13 0.96 11.98 -18.95
N THR A 14 1.01 10.81 -19.61
CA THR A 14 -0.02 10.36 -20.55
C THR A 14 -1.14 9.55 -19.90
N LEU A 15 -1.06 9.27 -18.59
CA LEU A 15 -2.09 8.52 -17.88
C LEU A 15 -3.39 9.31 -17.82
N ARG A 16 -4.51 8.58 -17.84
CA ARG A 16 -5.87 9.16 -17.91
C ARG A 16 -6.73 8.63 -16.80
N THR A 17 -7.83 9.34 -16.53
CA THR A 17 -8.86 8.85 -15.62
C THR A 17 -9.30 7.44 -15.99
N GLY A 18 -9.14 6.52 -15.04
CA GLY A 18 -9.45 5.11 -15.22
C GLY A 18 -8.23 4.21 -15.42
N ASP A 19 -7.04 4.74 -15.69
CA ASP A 19 -5.82 3.93 -15.70
C ASP A 19 -5.53 3.42 -14.28
N LEU A 20 -4.97 2.21 -14.18
CA LEU A 20 -4.75 1.55 -12.90
C LEU A 20 -3.28 1.53 -12.55
N LEU A 21 -2.95 1.87 -11.31
CA LEU A 21 -1.65 1.58 -10.72
C LEU A 21 -1.74 0.28 -9.93
N LEU A 22 -0.82 -0.63 -10.21
CA LEU A 22 -0.64 -1.87 -9.48
C LEU A 22 0.66 -1.78 -8.69
N PHE A 23 0.58 -2.17 -7.43
CA PHE A 23 1.66 -2.03 -6.49
C PHE A 23 2.09 -3.40 -5.96
N SER A 24 3.40 -3.57 -5.84
CA SER A 24 4.05 -4.74 -5.28
C SER A 24 5.03 -4.28 -4.21
N GLY A 25 4.53 -4.10 -2.99
CA GLY A 25 5.30 -3.71 -1.81
C GLY A 25 5.79 -4.92 -1.01
N ARG A 26 6.79 -4.68 -0.16
CA ARG A 26 7.31 -5.65 0.80
C ARG A 26 6.80 -5.31 2.21
N GLY A 27 6.22 -6.28 2.90
CA GLY A 27 5.69 -6.11 4.26
C GLY A 27 4.58 -7.12 4.58
N PHE A 28 4.40 -7.48 5.86
CA PHE A 28 3.50 -8.56 6.29
C PHE A 28 2.09 -8.48 5.70
N THR A 29 1.48 -7.28 5.63
CA THR A 29 0.15 -7.10 5.04
C THR A 29 0.16 -7.33 3.52
N SER A 30 1.22 -6.92 2.84
CA SER A 30 1.40 -7.14 1.40
C SER A 30 1.61 -8.62 1.08
N ASP A 31 2.39 -9.33 1.90
CA ASP A 31 2.66 -10.76 1.71
C ASP A 31 1.39 -11.59 1.90
N VAL A 32 0.59 -11.29 2.93
CA VAL A 32 -0.70 -11.96 3.16
C VAL A 32 -1.64 -11.75 1.98
N ILE A 33 -1.76 -10.51 1.47
CA ILE A 33 -2.62 -10.23 0.32
C ILE A 33 -2.09 -10.96 -0.92
N ARG A 34 -0.80 -10.94 -1.19
CA ARG A 34 -0.20 -11.63 -2.36
C ARG A 34 -0.44 -13.14 -2.32
N VAL A 35 -0.22 -13.76 -1.17
CA VAL A 35 -0.44 -15.20 -0.97
C VAL A 35 -1.92 -15.53 -1.14
N PHE A 36 -2.81 -14.78 -0.48
CA PHE A 36 -4.24 -15.02 -0.53
C PHE A 36 -4.82 -14.83 -1.94
N THR A 37 -4.30 -13.83 -2.66
CA THR A 37 -4.74 -13.49 -4.02
C THR A 37 -3.96 -14.22 -5.12
N ARG A 38 -2.96 -15.05 -4.74
CA ARG A 38 -2.06 -15.78 -5.63
C ARG A 38 -1.49 -14.89 -6.75
N SER A 39 -1.06 -13.69 -6.37
CA SER A 39 -0.67 -12.64 -7.31
C SER A 39 0.47 -11.81 -6.74
N PRO A 40 1.35 -11.24 -7.59
CA PRO A 40 2.41 -10.34 -7.12
C PRO A 40 1.86 -8.99 -6.63
N TRP A 41 0.63 -8.65 -6.98
CA TRP A 41 0.02 -7.36 -6.65
C TRP A 41 -0.54 -7.37 -5.23
N SER A 42 -0.03 -6.50 -4.36
CA SER A 42 -0.53 -6.31 -3.00
C SER A 42 -1.54 -5.17 -2.88
N HIS A 43 -1.50 -4.20 -3.80
CA HIS A 43 -2.37 -3.03 -3.77
C HIS A 43 -2.70 -2.50 -5.17
N ILE A 44 -3.78 -1.74 -5.26
CA ILE A 44 -4.24 -1.11 -6.50
C ILE A 44 -4.83 0.27 -6.23
N GLY A 45 -4.55 1.21 -7.12
CA GLY A 45 -5.17 2.52 -7.16
C GLY A 45 -5.64 2.86 -8.58
N MET A 46 -6.52 3.84 -8.70
CA MET A 46 -6.99 4.32 -10.00
C MET A 46 -6.60 5.79 -10.19
N VAL A 47 -6.01 6.09 -11.34
CA VAL A 47 -5.67 7.46 -11.75
C VAL A 47 -6.96 8.25 -12.00
N LEU A 48 -7.02 9.47 -11.48
CA LEU A 48 -8.11 10.41 -11.63
C LEU A 48 -7.59 11.80 -12.00
N HIS A 49 -8.14 12.36 -13.08
CA HIS A 49 -8.09 13.79 -13.36
C HIS A 49 -9.40 14.40 -12.86
N LEU A 50 -9.31 15.25 -11.83
CA LEU A 50 -10.48 15.88 -11.21
C LEU A 50 -10.53 17.38 -11.58
N PRO A 51 -11.73 17.95 -11.80
CA PRO A 51 -11.87 19.38 -12.06
C PRO A 51 -11.28 20.20 -10.91
N GLY A 52 -10.47 21.22 -11.25
CA GLY A 52 -9.82 22.10 -10.27
C GLY A 52 -8.56 21.52 -9.62
N GLN A 53 -8.15 20.30 -9.97
CA GLN A 53 -6.87 19.73 -9.55
C GLN A 53 -5.86 19.85 -10.70
N PRO A 54 -4.71 20.52 -10.49
CA PRO A 54 -3.73 20.74 -11.56
C PRO A 54 -2.99 19.46 -11.94
N GLU A 55 -2.77 18.58 -10.97
CA GLU A 55 -2.05 17.32 -11.14
C GLU A 55 -3.00 16.11 -11.11
N PRO A 56 -2.66 15.03 -11.84
CA PRO A 56 -3.37 13.76 -11.70
C PRO A 56 -3.22 13.19 -10.29
N LEU A 57 -4.30 12.59 -9.81
CA LEU A 57 -4.37 11.97 -8.48
C LEU A 57 -4.55 10.46 -8.61
N VAL A 58 -4.24 9.74 -7.53
CA VAL A 58 -4.55 8.32 -7.37
C VAL A 58 -5.62 8.21 -6.30
N LEU A 59 -6.78 7.68 -6.67
CA LEU A 59 -7.77 7.22 -5.72
C LEU A 59 -7.38 5.82 -5.25
N GLU A 60 -7.21 5.68 -3.94
CA GLU A 60 -6.85 4.40 -3.34
C GLU A 60 -7.56 4.20 -1.99
N SER A 61 -7.55 2.96 -1.51
CA SER A 61 -7.90 2.63 -0.13
C SER A 61 -6.83 1.76 0.50
N THR A 62 -6.19 2.21 1.57
CA THR A 62 -5.05 1.48 2.17
C THR A 62 -5.11 1.48 3.70
N THR A 63 -4.47 0.49 4.34
CA THR A 63 -4.25 0.49 5.79
C THR A 63 -3.15 1.47 6.21
N LEU A 64 -2.15 1.64 5.35
CA LEU A 64 -0.99 2.48 5.58
C LEU A 64 -0.61 3.16 4.26
N SER A 65 -0.48 4.48 4.30
CA SER A 65 0.01 5.27 3.17
C SER A 65 1.24 6.03 3.60
N GLU A 66 2.24 6.10 2.72
CA GLU A 66 3.38 7.01 2.86
C GLU A 66 3.07 8.38 2.23
N SER A 67 2.10 8.42 1.32
CA SER A 67 1.74 9.62 0.57
C SER A 67 0.60 10.38 1.29
N PRO A 68 0.72 11.71 1.44
CA PRO A 68 -0.31 12.51 2.08
C PRO A 68 -1.56 12.63 1.20
N ASP A 69 -2.72 12.61 1.86
CA ASP A 69 -3.98 12.96 1.21
C ASP A 69 -3.95 14.43 0.78
N VAL A 70 -4.45 14.75 -0.41
CA VAL A 70 -4.43 16.11 -0.97
C VAL A 70 -5.30 17.10 -0.21
N THR A 71 -6.29 16.63 0.55
CA THR A 71 -7.20 17.47 1.32
C THR A 71 -6.68 17.68 2.75
N LEU A 72 -6.16 16.61 3.37
CA LEU A 72 -5.71 16.65 4.78
C LEU A 72 -4.22 16.98 4.94
N GLY A 73 -3.41 16.85 3.88
CA GLY A 73 -1.98 17.19 3.90
C GLY A 73 -1.10 16.19 4.65
N HIS A 74 -1.67 15.15 5.26
CA HIS A 74 -0.94 14.06 5.92
C HIS A 74 -1.45 12.69 5.48
N PRO A 75 -0.67 11.61 5.66
CA PRO A 75 -1.14 10.27 5.32
C PRO A 75 -2.30 9.83 6.21
N ILE A 76 -3.22 9.04 5.64
CA ILE A 76 -4.39 8.50 6.33
C ILE A 76 -4.60 7.03 5.96
N ALA A 77 -5.28 6.31 6.85
CA ALA A 77 -5.84 4.99 6.55
C ALA A 77 -7.25 5.13 5.98
N GLY A 78 -7.61 4.26 5.04
CA GLY A 78 -8.88 4.30 4.32
C GLY A 78 -8.74 4.92 2.93
N VAL A 79 -9.85 5.46 2.44
CA VAL A 79 -9.94 6.04 1.09
C VAL A 79 -9.31 7.42 1.06
N ALA A 80 -8.33 7.61 0.19
CA ALA A 80 -7.59 8.85 0.04
C ALA A 80 -7.43 9.23 -1.44
N LEU A 81 -7.14 10.51 -1.67
CA LEU A 81 -6.65 11.02 -2.95
C LEU A 81 -5.22 11.49 -2.75
N VAL A 82 -4.27 10.89 -3.48
CA VAL A 82 -2.84 11.21 -3.34
C VAL A 82 -2.27 11.69 -4.68
N PRO A 83 -1.30 12.62 -4.73
CA PRO A 83 -0.70 13.04 -5.99
C PRO A 83 0.00 11.87 -6.69
N LEU A 84 -0.27 11.70 -7.99
CA LEU A 84 0.19 10.55 -8.77
C LEU A 84 1.71 10.37 -8.73
N HIS A 85 2.45 11.44 -9.06
CA HIS A 85 3.92 11.40 -9.09
C HIS A 85 4.51 11.09 -7.71
N ARG A 86 3.93 11.69 -6.67
CA ARG A 86 4.35 11.45 -5.28
C ARG A 86 4.12 10.00 -4.88
N LYS A 87 2.96 9.44 -5.22
CA LYS A 87 2.63 8.05 -4.91
C LYS A 87 3.60 7.07 -5.58
N ILE A 88 3.90 7.26 -6.87
CA ILE A 88 4.83 6.40 -7.61
C ILE A 88 6.24 6.50 -7.00
N ARG A 89 6.72 7.73 -6.76
CA ARG A 89 8.05 7.99 -6.23
C ARG A 89 8.24 7.39 -4.83
N ASP A 90 7.32 7.69 -3.92
CA ASP A 90 7.47 7.42 -2.48
C ASP A 90 7.08 5.96 -2.11
N TYR A 91 6.39 5.22 -2.99
CA TYR A 91 5.97 3.84 -2.68
C TYR A 91 7.18 2.90 -2.43
N PRO A 92 7.27 2.21 -1.29
CA PRO A 92 8.39 1.33 -0.95
C PRO A 92 8.26 -0.05 -1.62
N GLY A 93 8.30 -0.07 -2.95
CA GLY A 93 8.18 -1.28 -3.75
C GLY A 93 8.10 -1.00 -5.25
N ALA A 94 7.71 -2.01 -6.01
CA ALA A 94 7.51 -1.88 -7.44
C ALA A 94 6.12 -1.31 -7.76
N VAL A 95 6.06 -0.52 -8.82
CA VAL A 95 4.84 0.10 -9.33
C VAL A 95 4.73 -0.17 -10.82
N ALA A 96 3.60 -0.71 -11.23
CA ALA A 96 3.25 -0.91 -12.63
C ALA A 96 1.94 -0.17 -12.95
N VAL A 97 1.72 0.08 -14.23
CA VAL A 97 0.50 0.66 -14.75
C VAL A 97 -0.19 -0.30 -15.70
N ARG A 98 -1.53 -0.22 -15.69
CA ARG A 98 -2.43 -0.88 -16.64
C ARG A 98 -3.31 0.18 -17.25
N ARG A 99 -2.97 0.58 -18.49
CA ARG A 99 -3.71 1.60 -19.24
C ARG A 99 -5.08 1.07 -19.65
N ARG A 100 -6.13 1.86 -19.52
CA ARG A 100 -7.47 1.52 -19.96
C ARG A 100 -7.68 2.02 -21.40
N HIS A 101 -7.95 1.10 -22.30
CA HIS A 101 -8.23 1.39 -23.71
C HIS A 101 -9.74 1.32 -24.01
N GLY A 102 -10.22 2.25 -24.83
CA GLY A 102 -11.60 2.34 -25.32
C GLY A 102 -12.08 3.80 -25.36
N PRO A 103 -13.41 4.05 -25.42
CA PRO A 103 -13.95 5.41 -25.50
C PRO A 103 -13.52 6.31 -24.34
N LYS A 104 -13.31 7.60 -24.59
CA LYS A 104 -13.08 8.59 -23.53
C LYS A 104 -14.32 8.69 -22.62
N LEU A 105 -14.12 9.09 -21.36
CA LEU A 105 -15.24 9.32 -20.46
C LEU A 105 -16.04 10.52 -20.95
N SER A 106 -17.36 10.35 -21.07
CA SER A 106 -18.28 11.46 -21.25
C SER A 106 -18.23 12.41 -20.05
N GLU A 107 -18.62 13.67 -20.26
CA GLU A 107 -18.73 14.68 -19.20
C GLU A 107 -19.60 14.21 -18.02
N ARG A 108 -20.66 13.44 -18.30
CA ARG A 108 -21.51 12.84 -17.26
C ARG A 108 -20.74 11.81 -16.42
N GLN A 109 -19.95 10.96 -17.06
CA GLN A 109 -19.11 9.96 -16.37
C GLN A 109 -18.01 10.63 -15.56
N GLN A 110 -17.35 11.66 -16.09
CA GLN A 110 -16.34 12.44 -15.35
C GLN A 110 -16.93 13.08 -14.08
N ARG A 111 -18.09 13.75 -14.20
CA ARG A 111 -18.80 14.32 -13.03
C ARG A 111 -19.22 13.26 -12.02
N MET A 112 -19.64 12.07 -12.48
CA MET A 112 -19.99 10.96 -11.61
C MET A 112 -18.77 10.48 -10.81
N VAL A 113 -17.63 10.27 -11.47
CA VAL A 113 -16.38 9.84 -10.82
C VAL A 113 -15.94 10.87 -9.78
N ALA A 114 -15.92 12.16 -10.12
CA ALA A 114 -15.58 13.22 -9.19
C ALA A 114 -16.54 13.28 -7.98
N ARG A 115 -17.84 13.00 -8.18
CA ARG A 115 -18.82 12.92 -7.09
C ARG A 115 -18.58 11.69 -6.21
N MET A 116 -18.26 10.54 -6.81
CA MET A 116 -17.98 9.32 -6.06
C MET A 116 -16.72 9.46 -5.24
N ALA A 117 -15.62 9.95 -5.84
CA ALA A 117 -14.37 10.18 -5.13
C ALA A 117 -14.60 11.05 -3.89
N ARG A 118 -15.29 12.20 -4.03
CA ARG A 118 -15.64 13.07 -2.89
C ARG A 118 -16.51 12.41 -1.83
N ARG A 119 -17.48 11.57 -2.22
CA ARG A 119 -18.37 10.88 -1.27
C ARG A 119 -17.67 9.76 -0.50
N LEU A 120 -16.68 9.13 -1.13
CA LEU A 120 -15.97 7.98 -0.58
C LEU A 120 -14.71 8.39 0.18
N LEU A 121 -14.23 9.62 -0.01
CA LEU A 121 -13.04 10.15 0.65
C LEU A 121 -13.16 10.00 2.18
N HIS A 122 -12.07 9.57 2.81
CA HIS A 122 -11.92 9.32 4.25
C HIS A 122 -12.82 8.19 4.80
N ARG A 123 -13.49 7.40 3.96
CA ARG A 123 -14.13 6.15 4.42
C ARG A 123 -13.04 5.18 4.87
N PRO A 124 -13.24 4.44 5.97
CA PRO A 124 -12.18 3.62 6.54
C PRO A 124 -11.83 2.44 5.62
N TYR A 125 -10.65 1.88 5.86
CA TYR A 125 -10.21 0.68 5.16
C TYR A 125 -10.95 -0.56 5.69
N LYS A 126 -11.28 -1.48 4.79
CA LYS A 126 -11.89 -2.79 5.12
C LYS A 126 -10.85 -3.89 5.06
N ASN A 127 -10.67 -4.62 6.17
CA ASN A 127 -9.76 -5.76 6.22
C ASN A 127 -10.27 -6.89 5.32
N TYR A 128 -9.70 -6.99 4.11
CA TYR A 128 -10.12 -7.95 3.10
C TYR A 128 -10.00 -9.40 3.56
N VAL A 129 -8.92 -9.78 4.24
CA VAL A 129 -8.69 -11.17 4.64
C VAL A 129 -9.80 -11.64 5.59
N PHE A 130 -10.11 -10.82 6.59
CA PHE A 130 -11.16 -11.13 7.55
C PHE A 130 -12.54 -11.15 6.88
N CYS A 131 -12.88 -10.13 6.10
CA CYS A 131 -14.17 -10.07 5.41
C CYS A 131 -14.34 -11.20 4.40
N ASN A 132 -13.30 -11.55 3.64
CA ASN A 132 -13.36 -12.61 2.65
C ASN A 132 -13.41 -13.99 3.30
N ALA A 133 -12.72 -14.22 4.42
CA ALA A 133 -12.85 -15.47 5.19
C ALA A 133 -14.29 -15.67 5.68
N LEU A 134 -14.93 -14.61 6.17
CA LEU A 134 -16.34 -14.63 6.56
C LEU A 134 -17.29 -14.84 5.38
N ASP A 135 -17.02 -14.19 4.25
CA ASP A 135 -17.80 -14.39 3.03
C ASP A 135 -17.68 -15.84 2.54
N VAL A 136 -16.48 -16.43 2.52
CA VAL A 136 -16.27 -17.84 2.14
C VAL A 136 -17.01 -18.78 3.09
N LEU A 137 -16.92 -18.56 4.40
CA LEU A 137 -17.63 -19.36 5.41
C LEU A 137 -19.16 -19.30 5.23
N THR A 138 -19.68 -18.19 4.73
CA THR A 138 -21.12 -17.99 4.50
C THR A 138 -21.55 -18.23 3.06
N GLY A 139 -20.67 -18.80 2.20
CA GLY A 139 -20.99 -19.04 0.80
C GLY A 139 -21.31 -17.77 0.01
N PHE A 140 -20.70 -16.64 0.38
CA PHE A 140 -20.95 -15.31 -0.17
C PHE A 140 -22.41 -14.86 -0.07
N THR A 141 -23.19 -15.37 0.88
CA THR A 141 -24.59 -14.93 1.09
C THR A 141 -24.69 -13.63 1.88
N ARG A 142 -23.63 -13.25 2.61
CA ARG A 142 -23.60 -12.00 3.39
C ARG A 142 -23.69 -10.77 2.51
N ARG A 143 -24.42 -9.76 3.02
CA ARG A 143 -24.38 -8.40 2.47
C ARG A 143 -22.94 -7.86 2.58
N PRO A 144 -22.42 -7.20 1.53
CA PRO A 144 -21.09 -6.60 1.59
C PRO A 144 -20.99 -5.64 2.77
N ASP A 145 -19.91 -5.74 3.54
CA ASP A 145 -19.62 -4.75 4.58
C ASP A 145 -19.41 -3.37 3.94
N GLN A 146 -20.31 -2.43 4.27
CA GLN A 146 -20.31 -1.06 3.74
C GLN A 146 -19.58 -0.07 4.65
N ARG A 147 -19.05 -0.54 5.79
CA ARG A 147 -18.35 0.31 6.77
C ARG A 147 -17.04 0.83 6.20
N GLY A 148 -16.36 0.05 5.37
CA GLY A 148 -15.10 0.45 4.74
C GLY A 148 -14.92 -0.12 3.34
N TRP A 149 -13.77 0.19 2.73
CA TRP A 149 -13.43 -0.23 1.37
C TRP A 149 -12.10 -0.96 1.32
N PHE A 150 -12.05 -2.04 0.54
CA PHE A 150 -10.80 -2.65 0.12
C PHE A 150 -10.32 -1.99 -1.18
N CYS A 151 -9.01 -1.98 -1.44
CA CYS A 151 -8.41 -1.26 -2.57
C CYS A 151 -9.01 -1.66 -3.92
N SER A 152 -9.08 -2.95 -4.22
CA SER A 152 -9.64 -3.45 -5.48
C SER A 152 -11.16 -3.41 -5.51
N GLU A 153 -11.83 -3.50 -4.35
CA GLU A 153 -13.28 -3.34 -4.24
C GLU A 153 -13.70 -1.91 -4.62
N LEU A 154 -12.93 -0.91 -4.18
CA LEU A 154 -13.13 0.48 -4.55
C LEU A 154 -13.00 0.69 -6.05
N VAL A 155 -11.91 0.20 -6.65
CA VAL A 155 -11.67 0.29 -8.10
C VAL A 155 -12.78 -0.43 -8.88
N ALA A 156 -13.13 -1.65 -8.46
CA ALA A 156 -14.19 -2.44 -9.06
C ALA A 156 -15.54 -1.71 -9.04
N GLU A 157 -15.88 -1.05 -7.93
CA GLU A 157 -17.12 -0.27 -7.83
C GLU A 157 -17.14 0.89 -8.83
N LEU A 158 -16.05 1.66 -8.94
CA LEU A 158 -15.99 2.75 -9.91
C LEU A 158 -16.08 2.22 -11.35
N TYR A 159 -15.35 1.15 -11.67
CA TYR A 159 -15.42 0.51 -12.98
C TYR A 159 -16.82 -0.02 -13.32
N ARG A 160 -17.51 -0.64 -12.34
CA ARG A 160 -18.89 -1.10 -12.48
C ARG A 160 -19.84 0.05 -12.77
N ARG A 161 -19.76 1.16 -12.02
CA ARG A 161 -20.61 2.34 -12.26
C ARG A 161 -20.30 3.07 -13.56
N LEU A 162 -19.07 2.98 -14.04
CA LEU A 162 -18.67 3.49 -15.35
C LEU A 162 -19.16 2.62 -16.51
N GLY A 163 -19.71 1.43 -16.24
CA GLY A 163 -20.13 0.47 -17.25
C GLY A 163 -18.96 -0.23 -17.94
N TRP A 164 -17.83 -0.35 -17.22
CA TRP A 164 -16.64 -1.11 -17.66
C TRP A 164 -16.59 -2.51 -17.03
N LEU A 165 -17.36 -2.75 -15.98
CA LEU A 165 -17.65 -4.10 -15.47
C LEU A 165 -19.15 -4.34 -15.51
N PRO A 166 -19.60 -5.59 -15.70
CA PRO A 166 -21.02 -5.95 -15.60
C PRO A 166 -21.67 -5.47 -14.29
N LEU A 167 -22.91 -4.99 -14.35
CA LEU A 167 -23.61 -4.42 -13.19
C LEU A 167 -23.87 -5.44 -12.07
N ASP A 168 -23.97 -6.71 -12.42
CA ASP A 168 -24.09 -7.87 -11.54
C ASP A 168 -22.75 -8.31 -10.92
N THR A 169 -21.62 -7.76 -11.38
CA THR A 169 -20.31 -8.01 -10.77
C THR A 169 -20.35 -7.61 -9.29
N ARG A 170 -19.93 -8.53 -8.41
CA ARG A 170 -19.75 -8.26 -6.98
C ARG A 170 -18.35 -7.70 -6.72
N PRO A 171 -18.19 -6.39 -6.43
CA PRO A 171 -16.87 -5.75 -6.29
C PRO A 171 -16.00 -6.39 -5.20
N SER A 172 -16.61 -6.87 -4.11
CA SER A 172 -15.89 -7.48 -2.98
C SER A 172 -15.19 -8.80 -3.32
N THR A 173 -15.51 -9.42 -4.46
CA THR A 173 -14.85 -10.65 -4.94
C THR A 173 -13.63 -10.37 -5.80
N LEU A 174 -13.42 -9.10 -6.20
CA LEU A 174 -12.30 -8.73 -7.04
C LEU A 174 -11.10 -8.32 -6.19
N VAL A 175 -9.95 -8.90 -6.52
CA VAL A 175 -8.66 -8.65 -5.85
C VAL A 175 -7.69 -7.96 -6.82
N PRO A 176 -6.60 -7.33 -6.34
CA PRO A 176 -5.61 -6.68 -7.22
C PRO A 176 -5.09 -7.62 -8.32
N GLY A 177 -4.91 -8.90 -7.99
CA GLY A 177 -4.55 -9.97 -8.92
C GLY A 177 -5.43 -10.08 -10.16
N HIS A 178 -6.75 -9.89 -10.02
CA HIS A 178 -7.64 -9.92 -11.17
C HIS A 178 -7.32 -8.78 -12.14
N PHE A 179 -7.12 -7.55 -11.65
CA PHE A 179 -6.84 -6.39 -12.49
C PHE A 179 -5.46 -6.45 -13.17
N GLY A 180 -4.47 -7.07 -12.51
CA GLY A 180 -3.16 -7.34 -13.11
C GLY A 180 -3.12 -8.52 -14.07
N SER A 181 -4.15 -9.37 -14.08
CA SER A 181 -4.23 -10.52 -14.98
C SER A 181 -4.57 -10.10 -16.41
N ARG A 182 -3.95 -10.76 -17.40
CA ARG A 182 -4.35 -10.66 -18.83
C ARG A 182 -5.80 -11.11 -19.09
N HIS A 183 -6.41 -11.83 -18.14
CA HIS A 183 -7.76 -12.36 -18.25
C HIS A 183 -8.85 -11.37 -17.80
N MET A 184 -8.49 -10.22 -17.23
CA MET A 184 -9.48 -9.18 -16.90
C MET A 184 -10.10 -8.60 -18.18
N ARG A 185 -11.42 -8.75 -18.30
CA ARG A 185 -12.19 -8.22 -19.42
C ARG A 185 -13.02 -7.03 -18.97
N LEU A 186 -13.01 -5.97 -19.77
CA LEU A 186 -13.86 -4.81 -19.56
C LEU A 186 -14.99 -4.79 -20.59
N GLN A 187 -16.12 -4.22 -20.20
CA GLN A 187 -17.14 -3.78 -21.14
C GLN A 187 -16.66 -2.50 -21.83
N HIS A 188 -16.84 -2.41 -23.15
CA HIS A 188 -16.49 -1.23 -23.95
C HIS A 188 -15.00 -0.83 -23.84
N GLY A 189 -14.10 -1.81 -23.77
CA GLY A 189 -12.67 -1.55 -23.68
C GLY A 189 -11.84 -2.75 -23.26
N LYS A 190 -10.58 -2.49 -22.92
CA LYS A 190 -9.65 -3.48 -22.35
C LYS A 190 -8.59 -2.78 -21.49
N LEU A 191 -7.96 -3.55 -20.61
CA LEU A 191 -6.71 -3.12 -19.97
C LEU A 191 -5.53 -3.53 -20.84
N GLY A 192 -4.58 -2.61 -21.01
CA GLY A 192 -3.32 -2.84 -21.73
C GLY A 192 -2.40 -3.84 -21.01
N PRO A 193 -1.21 -4.09 -21.54
CA PRO A 193 -0.21 -4.89 -20.83
C PRO A 193 0.17 -4.23 -19.50
N VAL A 194 0.84 -4.99 -18.64
CA VAL A 194 1.47 -4.44 -17.43
C VAL A 194 2.73 -3.72 -17.87
N GLU A 195 2.81 -2.42 -17.62
CA GLU A 195 3.96 -1.56 -17.93
C GLU A 195 4.61 -1.13 -16.60
N TRP A 196 5.89 -1.42 -16.38
CA TRP A 196 6.56 -1.06 -15.13
C TRP A 196 6.97 0.41 -15.13
N LEU A 197 6.48 1.17 -14.15
CA LEU A 197 6.87 2.57 -13.93
C LEU A 197 8.04 2.67 -12.96
N LYS A 198 8.05 1.80 -11.95
CA LYS A 198 9.12 1.69 -10.96
C LYS A 198 9.40 0.20 -10.76
N PRO A 199 10.47 -0.37 -11.35
CA PRO A 199 10.84 -1.74 -11.09
C PRO A 199 11.33 -1.90 -9.64
N GLU A 200 11.24 -3.11 -9.11
CA GLU A 200 11.81 -3.40 -7.79
C GLU A 200 13.34 -3.29 -7.88
N LEU A 201 13.94 -2.36 -7.14
CA LEU A 201 15.40 -2.35 -7.00
C LEU A 201 15.80 -3.64 -6.25
N PRO A 202 16.86 -4.35 -6.69
CA PRO A 202 17.43 -5.43 -5.89
C PRO A 202 17.79 -4.84 -4.53
N TRP A 203 17.30 -5.48 -3.47
CA TRP A 203 17.57 -5.03 -2.12
C TRP A 203 19.10 -5.00 -1.94
N ARG A 204 19.64 -3.86 -1.51
CA ARG A 204 21.02 -3.77 -1.04
C ARG A 204 20.94 -3.56 0.47
N PRO A 205 21.49 -4.46 1.31
CA PRO A 205 21.70 -4.12 2.70
C PRO A 205 22.53 -2.84 2.76
N MET A 206 22.14 -1.88 3.60
CA MET A 206 23.05 -0.82 3.99
C MET A 206 24.28 -1.50 4.63
N ARG A 207 25.39 -1.56 3.91
CA ARG A 207 26.69 -1.63 4.57
C ARG A 207 26.87 -0.27 5.22
N GLY A 208 26.89 -0.25 6.55
CA GLY A 208 27.33 0.92 7.29
C GLY A 208 28.77 1.22 6.88
N GLU A 209 28.98 2.41 6.33
CA GLU A 209 30.31 3.03 6.26
C GLU A 209 30.41 4.00 7.45
N ALA A 210 31.22 3.58 8.42
CA ALA A 210 31.90 4.31 9.50
C ALA A 210 32.16 3.23 10.59
N ASP A 211 33.35 2.77 10.91
CA ASP A 211 34.68 3.37 10.82
C ASP A 211 35.73 2.28 10.58
N ASP A 212 36.54 2.44 9.54
CA ASP A 212 37.81 1.73 9.39
C ASP A 212 38.90 2.80 9.21
N ALA A 213 39.31 3.38 10.34
CA ALA A 213 40.52 4.18 10.43
C ALA A 213 40.99 4.20 11.89
N LEU A 214 41.70 3.16 12.32
CA LEU A 214 42.99 3.34 12.99
C LEU A 214 43.80 2.02 12.98
N THR A 215 44.87 2.06 12.19
CA THR A 215 45.92 1.04 12.09
C THR A 215 46.73 0.89 13.38
N ALA A 216 46.90 -0.38 13.78
CA ALA A 216 48.10 -1.05 14.31
C ALA A 216 48.97 -0.40 15.40
N SER A 217 49.17 -1.12 16.52
CA SER A 217 50.49 -1.69 16.87
C SER A 217 50.44 -2.66 18.07
N ALA A 218 50.90 -3.89 17.79
CA ALA A 218 51.65 -4.85 18.60
C ALA A 218 51.30 -5.19 20.08
N ALA A 219 51.17 -6.51 20.30
CA ALA A 219 50.95 -7.32 21.51
C ALA A 219 52.21 -7.41 22.43
N PRO A 220 52.36 -8.35 23.42
CA PRO A 220 51.47 -9.42 23.93
C PRO A 220 51.50 -9.66 25.47
N SER A 221 50.91 -10.80 25.90
CA SER A 221 51.06 -11.51 27.20
C SER A 221 50.05 -11.12 28.30
N SER A 222 49.48 -12.01 29.10
CA SER A 222 49.57 -13.47 29.27
C SER A 222 48.48 -13.93 30.26
N CYS A 223 47.95 -15.14 30.06
CA CYS A 223 47.64 -16.18 31.06
C CYS A 223 47.03 -15.79 32.44
N MET A 224 45.75 -16.16 32.67
CA MET A 224 45.11 -16.91 33.80
C MET A 224 45.68 -16.83 35.26
N PRO A 225 44.94 -17.24 36.33
CA PRO A 225 43.49 -17.41 36.57
C PRO A 225 43.00 -16.84 37.96
N ALA A 226 41.78 -17.21 38.33
CA ALA A 226 40.98 -16.87 39.51
C ALA A 226 41.61 -17.07 40.92
N THR A 227 41.14 -16.30 41.92
CA THR A 227 40.91 -16.77 43.30
C THR A 227 39.88 -15.86 44.02
N ALA A 228 39.30 -16.37 45.11
CA ALA A 228 37.95 -16.10 45.59
C ALA A 228 37.85 -15.48 47.01
N HIS A 229 36.60 -15.17 47.39
CA HIS A 229 35.97 -15.08 48.73
C HIS A 229 36.34 -13.97 49.73
N GLN A 230 35.28 -13.28 50.22
CA GLN A 230 34.97 -13.00 51.64
C GLN A 230 33.56 -12.35 51.72
N THR A 231 32.52 -13.08 52.15
CA THR A 231 31.87 -13.13 53.50
C THR A 231 31.11 -11.87 53.98
N VAL A 232 29.78 -12.00 53.94
CA VAL A 232 28.74 -11.74 54.97
C VAL A 232 28.86 -10.54 55.92
N GLY A 233 27.81 -9.70 55.88
CA GLY A 233 27.21 -8.97 57.01
C GLY A 233 25.80 -8.56 56.58
N HIS A 234 24.78 -9.38 56.84
CA HIS A 234 23.85 -9.34 57.97
C HIS A 234 23.20 -7.96 58.23
N GLU A 235 21.87 -8.01 58.34
CA GLU A 235 20.93 -7.04 58.94
C GLU A 235 20.09 -6.18 57.99
N THR A 236 18.81 -5.89 58.21
CA THR A 236 17.70 -6.51 58.96
C THR A 236 16.46 -5.85 58.35
N PHE A 237 15.43 -6.61 57.98
CA PHE A 237 14.14 -6.11 57.52
C PHE A 237 13.36 -5.45 58.66
N LEU A 238 12.81 -4.25 58.45
CA LEU A 238 11.62 -3.74 59.17
C LEU A 238 10.80 -2.78 58.26
N PRO A 239 9.48 -2.63 58.51
CA PRO A 239 8.43 -2.72 57.48
C PRO A 239 7.74 -1.36 57.17
N PRO A 240 6.69 -1.30 56.30
CA PRO A 240 6.20 -0.04 55.75
C PRO A 240 5.26 0.67 56.72
N ARG A 241 5.32 2.00 56.73
CA ARG A 241 4.32 2.84 57.40
C ARG A 241 3.34 3.42 56.40
N SER A 242 2.08 3.10 56.67
CA SER A 242 0.88 3.54 56.01
C SER A 242 0.32 4.83 56.61
N HIS A 243 -0.33 5.61 55.73
CA HIS A 243 -1.60 6.31 55.93
C HIS A 243 -1.68 7.73 56.57
N VAL A 244 -2.42 8.58 55.84
CA VAL A 244 -3.47 9.57 56.22
C VAL A 244 -3.18 11.05 55.95
N ALA A 245 -3.98 11.55 55.00
CA ALA A 245 -4.74 12.79 54.91
C ALA A 245 -4.46 13.97 55.87
N GLY A 246 -4.45 15.14 55.23
CA GLY A 246 -4.69 16.48 55.77
C GLY A 246 -4.86 17.42 54.60
#